data_AF-D3RSR6-F1
#
_entry.id   AF-D3RSR6-F1
#
_cell.length_a   1.000
_cell.length_b   1.000
_cell.length_c   1.000
_cell.angle_alpha   90.00
_cell.angle_beta   90.00
_cell.angle_gamma   90.00
#
_symmetry.space_group_name_H-M   'P 1'
#
loop_
_entity.id
_entity.type
_entity.pdbx_description
1 polymer ?
#
loop_
_entity_poly.entity_id
_entity_poly.type
_entity_poly.pdbx_seq_one_letter_code
_entity_poly.pdbx_strand_id
1 'polypeptide(L)'
;MNRRYFLGMALSAAAAPVAASPFFSRRSAERPRVLSFRHLHTDEWVDVTYRIGDTYQRSALLRLNQFFRDFRTGDVTTMDPQLFDILYDLKLRLGDPDARFDVISAYRSPATNARLRKASRGVAKNSLHLHGQAIDVRFPDLSTRRLRDAAVSLGRGGVGYYRRSDFVHLDTGAVRSWGA
;
A
#
# COMPACT_ATOMS: atom_id res chain seq x y z
N MET A 1 -20.86 -75.61 59.77
CA MET A 1 -21.55 -76.22 58.61
C MET A 1 -22.36 -75.14 57.90
N ASN A 2 -22.45 -75.29 56.57
CA ASN A 2 -23.20 -74.51 55.56
C ASN A 2 -22.51 -73.29 54.92
N ARG A 3 -22.39 -73.46 53.58
CA ARG A 3 -21.73 -72.67 52.53
C ARG A 3 -22.78 -71.75 51.86
N ARG A 4 -22.45 -70.48 51.56
CA ARG A 4 -22.27 -69.83 50.22
C ARG A 4 -23.51 -69.90 49.28
N TYR A 5 -24.05 -68.87 48.60
CA TYR A 5 -23.48 -67.85 47.68
C TYR A 5 -24.56 -66.83 47.21
N PHE A 6 -24.12 -65.81 46.43
CA PHE A 6 -24.83 -64.93 45.47
C PHE A 6 -25.36 -63.59 46.02
N LEU A 7 -25.28 -62.42 45.34
CA LEU A 7 -24.64 -61.89 44.12
C LEU A 7 -24.97 -60.37 44.09
N GLY A 8 -24.17 -59.51 43.46
CA GLY A 8 -24.59 -58.13 43.11
C GLY A 8 -23.43 -57.14 42.99
N MET A 9 -22.63 -57.24 41.93
CA MET A 9 -22.67 -56.40 40.72
C MET A 9 -21.96 -55.04 40.89
N ALA A 10 -20.69 -55.03 40.46
CA ALA A 10 -19.89 -53.85 40.21
C ALA A 10 -20.24 -53.26 38.83
N LEU A 11 -20.37 -51.93 38.75
CA LEU A 11 -20.37 -51.17 37.50
C LEU A 11 -19.26 -50.11 37.61
N SER A 12 -18.13 -50.39 36.95
CA SER A 12 -17.04 -49.45 36.76
C SER A 12 -17.40 -48.45 35.66
N ALA A 13 -17.46 -47.16 35.98
CA ALA A 13 -17.51 -46.10 34.99
C ALA A 13 -16.08 -45.77 34.53
N ALA A 14 -15.75 -46.12 33.28
CA ALA A 14 -14.51 -45.69 32.63
C ALA A 14 -14.67 -44.25 32.10
N ALA A 15 -13.95 -43.30 32.68
CA ALA A 15 -13.85 -41.95 32.13
C ALA A 15 -12.78 -41.93 31.01
N ALA A 16 -13.19 -41.62 29.78
CA ALA A 16 -12.26 -41.41 28.67
C ALA A 16 -11.64 -40.00 28.75
N PRO A 17 -10.34 -39.82 28.48
CA PRO A 17 -9.74 -38.49 28.44
C PRO A 17 -10.12 -37.80 27.12
N VAL A 18 -10.80 -36.65 27.21
CA VAL A 18 -11.01 -35.75 26.07
C VAL A 18 -9.65 -35.13 25.74
N ALA A 19 -8.97 -35.65 24.72
CA ALA A 19 -7.78 -35.03 24.17
C ALA A 19 -8.18 -33.71 23.50
N ALA A 20 -8.06 -32.60 24.23
CA ALA A 20 -8.15 -31.27 23.65
C ALA A 20 -6.96 -31.07 22.69
N SER A 21 -7.20 -31.25 21.40
CA SER A 21 -6.25 -30.85 20.38
C SER A 21 -6.10 -29.34 20.44
N PRO A 22 -4.90 -28.79 20.66
CA PRO A 22 -4.76 -27.36 20.64
C PRO A 22 -4.84 -26.92 19.18
N PHE A 23 -5.94 -26.27 18.81
CA PHE A 23 -6.03 -25.48 17.59
C PHE A 23 -5.14 -24.24 17.74
N PHE A 24 -3.82 -24.42 17.81
CA PHE A 24 -2.90 -23.35 17.47
C PHE A 24 -2.93 -23.24 15.94
N SER A 25 -3.90 -22.50 15.41
CA SER A 25 -3.74 -21.92 14.08
C SER A 25 -2.49 -21.07 14.15
N ARG A 26 -1.39 -21.61 13.61
CA ARG A 26 -0.16 -20.88 13.34
C ARG A 26 -0.53 -19.81 12.33
N ARG A 27 -1.01 -18.64 12.80
CA ARG A 27 -1.14 -17.45 11.95
C ARG A 27 0.24 -17.27 11.35
N SER A 28 0.36 -17.52 10.05
CA SER A 28 1.56 -17.21 9.30
C SER A 28 1.89 -15.75 9.64
N ALA A 29 3.12 -15.47 10.09
CA ALA A 29 3.51 -14.11 10.48
C ALA A 29 3.08 -13.15 9.36
N GLU A 30 2.17 -12.23 9.69
CA GLU A 30 1.58 -11.33 8.71
C GLU A 30 2.70 -10.46 8.14
N ARG A 31 2.89 -10.51 6.82
CA ARG A 31 4.03 -9.83 6.17
C ARG A 31 3.81 -8.32 6.20
N PRO A 32 4.71 -7.54 6.80
CA PRO A 32 4.64 -6.08 6.75
C PRO A 32 4.90 -5.58 5.32
N ARG A 33 4.09 -4.64 4.86
CA ARG A 33 4.33 -3.87 3.63
C ARG A 33 4.89 -2.50 4.02
N VAL A 34 6.15 -2.30 3.69
CA VAL A 34 6.91 -1.08 3.96
C VAL A 34 7.06 -0.26 2.69
N LEU A 35 6.94 1.06 2.78
CA LEU A 35 7.30 1.98 1.70
C LEU A 35 8.17 3.10 2.23
N SER A 36 9.13 3.51 1.40
CA SER A 36 10.09 4.55 1.72
C SER A 36 10.03 5.61 0.63
N PHE A 37 9.98 6.88 1.05
CA PHE A 37 9.80 8.02 0.16
C PHE A 37 10.75 9.16 0.53
N ARG A 38 11.19 9.90 -0.49
CA ARG A 38 11.78 11.24 -0.37
C ARG A 38 10.93 12.23 -1.14
N HIS A 39 10.58 13.37 -0.54
CA HIS A 39 9.86 14.42 -1.26
C HIS A 39 10.82 15.47 -1.81
N LEU A 40 10.91 15.59 -3.14
CA LEU A 40 11.95 16.37 -3.83
C LEU A 40 11.84 17.89 -3.68
N HIS A 41 10.73 18.40 -3.14
CA HIS A 41 10.53 19.84 -2.91
C HIS A 41 10.61 20.26 -1.44
N THR A 42 10.49 19.32 -0.51
CA THR A 42 10.52 19.60 0.94
C THR A 42 11.70 18.96 1.63
N ASP A 43 12.46 18.11 0.93
CA ASP A 43 13.53 17.26 1.45
C ASP A 43 13.09 16.38 2.63
N GLU A 44 11.79 16.19 2.81
CA GLU A 44 11.22 15.30 3.81
C GLU A 44 11.43 13.84 3.40
N TRP A 45 11.59 12.99 4.41
CA TRP A 45 11.73 11.54 4.25
C TRP A 45 10.73 10.82 5.13
N VAL A 46 10.20 9.72 4.63
CA VAL A 46 9.36 8.82 5.42
C VAL A 46 9.66 7.37 5.06
N ASP A 47 9.79 6.56 6.10
CA ASP A 47 9.74 5.11 6.03
C ASP A 47 8.53 4.67 6.86
N VAL A 48 7.67 3.84 6.28
CA VAL A 48 6.42 3.47 6.92
C VAL A 48 5.96 2.07 6.56
N THR A 49 5.62 1.30 7.60
CA THR A 49 4.81 0.08 7.47
C THR A 49 3.33 0.50 7.39
N TYR A 50 2.80 0.60 6.16
CA TYR A 50 1.43 1.09 5.95
C TYR A 50 0.37 -0.02 6.03
N ARG A 51 0.78 -1.28 5.87
CA ARG A 51 -0.12 -2.45 5.90
C ARG A 51 0.59 -3.66 6.50
N ILE A 52 -0.12 -4.43 7.31
CA ILE A 52 0.32 -5.71 7.87
C ILE A 52 -0.77 -6.73 7.54
N GLY A 53 -0.42 -7.76 6.78
CA GLY A 53 -1.42 -8.69 6.23
C GLY A 53 -2.46 -7.93 5.40
N ASP A 54 -3.73 -8.00 5.79
CA ASP A 54 -4.84 -7.30 5.15
C ASP A 54 -5.28 -6.02 5.87
N THR A 55 -4.56 -5.62 6.91
CA THR A 55 -4.92 -4.46 7.74
C THR A 55 -4.03 -3.27 7.44
N TYR A 56 -4.64 -2.18 6.94
CA TYR A 56 -3.95 -0.89 6.87
C TYR A 56 -3.73 -0.31 8.26
N GLN A 57 -2.54 0.23 8.48
CA GLN A 57 -2.15 0.84 9.74
C GLN A 57 -2.61 2.30 9.75
N ARG A 58 -3.63 2.62 10.54
CA ARG A 58 -4.27 3.96 10.53
C ARG A 58 -3.28 5.10 10.80
N SER A 59 -2.39 4.93 11.79
CA SER A 59 -1.36 5.93 12.12
C SER A 59 -0.39 6.17 10.98
N ALA A 60 0.00 5.11 10.27
CA ALA A 60 0.82 5.19 9.07
C ALA A 60 0.12 5.98 7.95
N LEU A 61 -1.16 5.67 7.68
CA LEU A 61 -1.93 6.40 6.66
C LEU A 61 -2.05 7.90 6.99
N LEU A 62 -2.28 8.27 8.26
CA LEU A 62 -2.30 9.67 8.67
C LEU A 62 -0.95 10.37 8.47
N ARG A 63 0.15 9.67 8.77
CA ARG A 63 1.51 10.18 8.49
C ARG A 63 1.74 10.37 6.99
N LEU A 64 1.28 9.42 6.17
CA LEU A 64 1.37 9.52 4.71
C LEU A 64 0.52 10.67 4.17
N ASN A 65 -0.68 10.91 4.70
CA ASN A 65 -1.51 12.06 4.31
C ASN A 65 -0.75 13.39 4.52
N GLN A 66 -0.07 13.55 5.65
CA GLN A 66 0.74 14.74 5.93
C GLN A 66 1.96 14.83 5.02
N PHE A 67 2.67 13.73 4.80
CA PHE A 67 3.83 13.69 3.91
C PHE A 67 3.45 14.03 2.46
N PHE A 68 2.31 13.54 1.98
CA PHE A 68 1.82 13.73 0.61
C PHE A 68 0.94 14.96 0.42
N ARG A 69 0.89 15.86 1.41
CA ARG A 69 0.20 17.15 1.31
C ARG A 69 0.64 17.93 0.08
N ASP A 70 -0.17 18.88 -0.35
CA ASP A 70 0.25 19.81 -1.38
C ASP A 70 1.36 20.69 -0.79
N PHE A 71 2.61 20.45 -1.21
CA PHE A 71 3.78 21.17 -0.67
C PHE A 71 3.73 22.70 -0.91
N ARG A 72 2.86 23.18 -1.81
CA ARG A 72 2.74 24.60 -2.14
C ARG A 72 1.78 25.33 -1.22
N THR A 73 0.73 24.66 -0.74
CA THR A 73 -0.32 25.27 0.09
C THR A 73 -0.33 24.72 1.51
N GLY A 74 0.27 23.55 1.74
CA GLY A 74 0.20 22.82 3.00
C GLY A 74 -1.08 22.01 3.15
N ASP A 75 -2.02 22.08 2.20
CA ASP A 75 -3.30 21.39 2.28
C ASP A 75 -3.11 19.87 2.29
N VAL A 76 -3.81 19.20 3.19
CA VAL A 76 -3.76 17.74 3.38
C VAL A 76 -5.07 17.13 2.87
N THR A 77 -4.99 15.94 2.31
CA THR A 77 -6.16 15.11 1.97
C THR A 77 -6.00 13.70 2.52
N THR A 78 -7.08 12.92 2.45
CA THR A 78 -6.97 11.46 2.64
C THR A 78 -6.47 10.84 1.35
N MET A 79 -5.27 10.26 1.39
CA MET A 79 -4.70 9.52 0.27
C MET A 79 -5.36 8.15 0.15
N ASP A 80 -5.54 7.69 -1.08
CA ASP A 80 -6.11 6.37 -1.38
C ASP A 80 -5.09 5.26 -1.01
N PRO A 81 -5.39 4.37 -0.05
CA PRO A 81 -4.48 3.30 0.34
C PRO A 81 -4.12 2.34 -0.80
N GLN A 82 -4.98 2.20 -1.83
CA GLN A 82 -4.68 1.36 -2.99
C GLN A 82 -3.52 1.89 -3.82
N LEU A 83 -3.26 3.21 -3.78
CA LEU A 83 -2.10 3.82 -4.43
C LEU A 83 -0.80 3.29 -3.81
N PHE A 84 -0.79 3.09 -2.49
CA PHE A 84 0.35 2.51 -1.77
C PHE A 84 0.53 1.03 -2.11
N ASP A 85 -0.56 0.28 -2.29
CA ASP A 85 -0.46 -1.10 -2.78
C ASP A 85 0.15 -1.18 -4.18
N ILE A 86 -0.22 -0.26 -5.09
CA ILE A 86 0.39 -0.20 -6.45
C ILE A 86 1.90 0.08 -6.34
N LEU A 87 2.31 1.06 -5.54
CA LEU A 87 3.73 1.40 -5.35
C LEU A 87 4.52 0.25 -4.73
N TYR A 88 3.92 -0.47 -3.79
CA TYR A 88 4.56 -1.64 -3.16
C TYR A 88 4.77 -2.77 -4.16
N ASP A 89 3.73 -3.13 -4.93
CA ASP A 89 3.84 -4.16 -5.96
C ASP A 89 4.82 -3.72 -7.06
N LEU A 90 4.90 -2.43 -7.36
CA LEU A 90 5.85 -1.87 -8.33
C LEU A 90 7.30 -2.07 -7.91
N LYS A 91 7.66 -1.76 -6.66
CA LYS A 91 9.04 -1.98 -6.20
C LYS A 91 9.43 -3.47 -6.17
N LEU A 92 8.48 -4.34 -5.82
CA LEU A 92 8.68 -5.79 -5.91
C LEU A 92 8.88 -6.24 -7.35
N ARG A 93 8.06 -5.71 -8.28
CA ARG A 93 8.17 -6.00 -9.72
C ARG A 93 9.51 -5.57 -10.32
N LEU A 94 10.08 -4.49 -9.77
CA LEU A 94 11.39 -3.96 -10.15
C LEU A 94 12.55 -4.77 -9.54
N GLY A 95 12.27 -5.65 -8.57
CA GLY A 95 13.25 -6.49 -7.91
C GLY A 95 14.00 -5.79 -6.78
N ASP A 96 13.46 -4.71 -6.24
CA ASP A 96 14.09 -3.89 -5.21
C ASP A 96 13.12 -3.63 -4.05
N PRO A 97 13.06 -4.54 -3.06
CA PRO A 97 12.13 -4.43 -1.94
C PRO A 97 12.47 -3.30 -0.96
N ASP A 98 13.71 -2.80 -0.98
CA ASP A 98 14.19 -1.73 -0.10
C ASP A 98 14.20 -0.36 -0.81
N ALA A 99 13.71 -0.34 -2.05
CA ALA A 99 13.64 0.84 -2.87
C ALA A 99 12.92 2.00 -2.21
N ARG A 100 13.46 3.18 -2.49
CA ARG A 100 12.83 4.46 -2.19
C ARG A 100 12.28 5.08 -3.46
N PHE A 101 11.06 5.62 -3.38
CA PHE A 101 10.54 6.49 -4.42
C PHE A 101 10.89 7.95 -4.14
N ASP A 102 11.34 8.64 -5.18
CA ASP A 102 11.48 10.10 -5.15
C ASP A 102 10.16 10.73 -5.63
N VAL A 103 9.50 11.45 -4.75
CA VAL A 103 8.17 12.02 -4.93
C VAL A 103 8.29 13.45 -5.42
N ILE A 104 7.66 13.72 -6.56
CA ILE A 104 7.61 15.05 -7.15
C ILE A 104 6.30 15.74 -6.73
N SER A 105 5.18 15.03 -6.83
CA SER A 105 3.91 15.52 -6.31
C SER A 105 2.94 14.37 -6.04
N ALA A 106 2.06 14.55 -5.05
CA ALA A 106 0.99 13.63 -4.73
C ALA A 106 -0.34 14.39 -4.70
N TYR A 107 -0.91 14.69 -3.54
CA TYR A 107 -2.09 15.54 -3.50
C TYR A 107 -1.78 16.94 -4.07
N ARG A 108 -2.73 17.47 -4.84
CA ARG A 108 -2.72 18.85 -5.31
C ARG A 108 -4.00 19.52 -4.86
N SER A 109 -3.89 20.64 -4.17
CA SER A 109 -5.04 21.48 -3.84
C SER A 109 -5.72 21.98 -5.12
N PRO A 110 -7.02 22.32 -5.06
CA PRO A 110 -7.71 22.99 -6.17
C PRO A 110 -6.97 24.24 -6.66
N ALA A 111 -6.39 25.02 -5.74
CA ALA A 111 -5.61 26.21 -6.04
C ALA A 111 -4.34 25.88 -6.86
N THR A 112 -3.54 24.89 -6.41
CA THR A 112 -2.37 24.43 -7.15
C THR A 112 -2.73 23.86 -8.52
N ASN A 113 -3.77 23.02 -8.60
CA ASN A 113 -4.17 22.43 -9.88
C ASN A 113 -4.62 23.52 -10.87
N ALA A 114 -5.41 24.49 -10.42
CA ALA A 114 -5.80 25.63 -11.25
C ALA A 114 -4.60 26.45 -11.73
N ARG A 115 -3.61 26.71 -10.84
CA ARG A 115 -2.38 27.41 -11.20
C ARG A 115 -1.57 26.67 -12.26
N LEU A 116 -1.35 25.37 -12.08
CA LEU A 116 -0.59 24.55 -13.03
C LEU A 116 -1.30 24.45 -14.39
N ARG A 117 -2.64 24.38 -14.41
CA ARG A 117 -3.44 24.42 -15.64
C ARG A 117 -3.31 25.72 -16.43
N LYS A 118 -3.14 26.86 -15.75
CA LYS A 118 -2.88 28.14 -16.43
C LYS A 118 -1.48 28.15 -17.04
N ALA A 119 -0.52 27.51 -16.40
CA ALA A 119 0.87 27.46 -16.85
C ALA A 119 1.14 26.38 -17.93
N SER A 120 0.31 25.34 -18.03
CA SER A 120 0.53 24.23 -18.94
C SER A 120 -0.77 23.58 -19.41
N ARG A 121 -0.79 23.15 -20.68
CA ARG A 121 -1.89 22.34 -21.25
C ARG A 121 -1.87 20.88 -20.79
N GLY A 122 -0.80 20.42 -20.14
CA GLY A 122 -0.61 19.03 -19.70
C GLY A 122 -1.31 18.64 -18.39
N VAL A 123 -2.11 19.54 -17.80
CA VAL A 123 -2.77 19.32 -16.51
C VAL A 123 -4.29 19.24 -16.69
N ALA A 124 -4.87 18.12 -16.24
CA ALA A 124 -6.30 17.88 -16.35
C ALA A 124 -7.11 18.72 -15.35
N LYS A 125 -8.33 19.14 -15.75
CA LYS A 125 -9.28 19.83 -14.85
C LYS A 125 -9.70 18.92 -13.68
N ASN A 126 -10.06 17.68 -13.99
CA ASN A 126 -10.48 16.66 -13.04
C ASN A 126 -9.34 15.65 -12.83
N SER A 127 -8.20 16.15 -12.34
CA SER A 127 -7.03 15.32 -12.08
C SER A 127 -7.25 14.46 -10.83
N LEU A 128 -6.81 13.20 -10.86
CA LEU A 128 -6.88 12.30 -9.70
C LEU A 128 -5.95 12.75 -8.54
N HIS A 129 -4.99 13.65 -8.82
CA HIS A 129 -4.24 14.34 -7.77
C HIS A 129 -5.13 15.16 -6.82
N LEU A 130 -6.29 15.67 -7.29
CA LEU A 130 -7.24 16.41 -6.44
C LEU A 130 -7.95 15.52 -5.42
N HIS A 131 -7.95 14.21 -5.66
CA HIS A 131 -8.69 13.24 -4.86
C HIS A 131 -7.78 12.36 -4.00
N GLY A 132 -6.48 12.66 -3.92
CA GLY A 132 -5.52 11.82 -3.20
C GLY A 132 -5.28 10.46 -3.86
N GLN A 133 -5.58 10.36 -5.16
CA GLN A 133 -5.59 9.11 -5.93
C GLN A 133 -4.44 9.01 -6.94
N ALA A 134 -3.51 9.95 -6.93
CA ALA A 134 -2.40 9.96 -7.88
C ALA A 134 -1.10 10.48 -7.28
N ILE A 135 0.02 10.04 -7.87
CA ILE A 135 1.38 10.41 -7.50
C ILE A 135 2.27 10.48 -8.74
N ASP A 136 3.17 11.45 -8.74
CA ASP A 136 4.25 11.58 -9.72
C ASP A 136 5.57 11.22 -9.03
N VAL A 137 6.25 10.20 -9.56
CA VAL A 137 7.44 9.63 -8.94
C VAL A 137 8.60 9.43 -9.92
N ARG A 138 9.79 9.37 -9.33
CA ARG A 138 11.00 8.78 -9.87
C ARG A 138 11.42 7.60 -8.99
N PHE A 139 12.30 6.79 -9.54
CA PHE A 139 12.97 5.71 -8.84
C PHE A 139 14.47 5.96 -8.98
N PRO A 140 15.17 6.42 -7.92
CA PRO A 140 16.51 7.02 -8.02
C PRO A 140 17.52 6.20 -8.83
N ASP A 141 17.46 4.87 -8.69
CA ASP A 141 18.44 3.97 -9.27
C ASP A 141 18.03 3.42 -10.66
N LEU A 142 16.89 3.87 -11.21
CA LEU A 142 16.33 3.36 -12.47
C LEU A 142 15.86 4.49 -13.39
N SER A 143 16.01 4.29 -14.69
CA SER A 143 15.39 5.18 -15.67
C SER A 143 13.86 5.19 -15.52
N THR A 144 13.25 6.36 -15.71
CA THR A 144 11.78 6.52 -15.72
C THR A 144 11.11 5.67 -16.81
N ARG A 145 11.84 5.33 -17.87
CA ARG A 145 11.42 4.37 -18.90
C ARG A 145 11.16 2.98 -18.30
N ARG A 146 12.10 2.45 -17.51
CA ARG A 146 11.99 1.12 -16.87
C ARG A 146 10.92 1.14 -15.77
N LEU A 147 10.85 2.23 -15.00
CA LEU A 147 9.78 2.43 -14.01
C LEU A 147 8.39 2.36 -14.67
N ARG A 148 8.19 3.07 -15.79
CA ARG A 148 6.94 3.01 -16.55
C ARG A 148 6.63 1.60 -17.03
N ASP A 149 7.59 0.91 -17.66
CA ASP A 149 7.33 -0.45 -18.19
C ASP A 149 6.89 -1.41 -17.08
N ALA A 150 7.54 -1.34 -15.92
CA ALA A 150 7.14 -2.11 -14.76
C ALA A 150 5.73 -1.73 -14.28
N ALA A 151 5.41 -0.44 -14.17
CA ALA A 151 4.10 0.04 -13.76
C ALA A 151 2.98 -0.39 -14.72
N VAL A 152 3.19 -0.24 -16.05
CA VAL A 152 2.24 -0.72 -17.06
C VAL A 152 2.05 -2.23 -16.95
N SER A 153 3.12 -2.99 -16.71
CA SER A 153 3.03 -4.45 -16.58
C SER A 153 2.23 -4.94 -15.37
N LEU A 154 2.00 -4.09 -14.36
CA LEU A 154 1.11 -4.43 -13.24
C LEU A 154 -0.35 -4.50 -13.67
N GLY A 155 -0.75 -3.80 -14.75
CA GLY A 155 -2.15 -3.76 -15.19
C GLY A 155 -3.10 -3.16 -14.15
N ARG A 156 -2.60 -2.24 -13.31
CA ARG A 156 -3.35 -1.56 -12.25
C ARG A 156 -3.28 -0.06 -12.44
N GLY A 157 -4.42 0.62 -12.36
CA GLY A 157 -4.44 2.08 -12.35
C GLY A 157 -4.04 2.74 -13.67
N GLY A 158 -4.03 4.07 -13.67
CA GLY A 158 -3.48 4.85 -14.77
C GLY A 158 -1.96 5.02 -14.68
N VAL A 159 -1.26 4.93 -15.82
CA VAL A 159 0.18 5.16 -15.92
C VAL A 159 0.50 6.21 -16.98
N GLY A 160 0.98 7.39 -16.56
CA GLY A 160 1.43 8.45 -17.45
C GLY A 160 2.95 8.53 -17.53
N TYR A 161 3.52 8.60 -18.74
CA TYR A 161 4.98 8.75 -18.92
C TYR A 161 5.35 10.14 -19.45
N TYR A 162 6.04 10.93 -18.61
CA TYR A 162 6.44 12.29 -18.93
C TYR A 162 7.95 12.33 -19.17
N ARG A 163 8.38 11.95 -20.38
CA ARG A 163 9.80 11.75 -20.69
C ARG A 163 10.61 13.03 -20.55
N ARG A 164 10.06 14.18 -20.98
CA ARG A 164 10.75 15.47 -20.93
C ARG A 164 10.91 16.03 -19.53
N SER A 165 9.96 15.75 -18.65
CA SER A 165 9.99 16.15 -17.24
C SER A 165 10.61 15.09 -16.33
N ASP A 166 10.97 13.94 -16.92
CA ASP A 166 11.58 12.79 -16.28
C ASP A 166 10.79 12.29 -15.07
N PHE A 167 9.53 11.87 -15.26
CA PHE A 167 8.77 11.19 -14.20
C PHE A 167 7.71 10.24 -14.74
N VAL A 168 7.22 9.38 -13.85
CA VAL A 168 6.06 8.50 -14.09
C VAL A 168 4.93 8.92 -13.16
N HIS A 169 3.76 9.11 -13.76
CA HIS A 169 2.50 9.31 -13.06
C HIS A 169 1.84 7.96 -12.82
N LEU A 170 1.33 7.75 -11.61
CA LEU A 170 0.56 6.58 -11.21
C LEU A 170 -0.73 7.03 -10.52
N ASP A 171 -1.86 6.40 -10.85
CA ASP A 171 -3.14 6.67 -10.19
C ASP A 171 -3.98 5.41 -9.95
N THR A 172 -5.01 5.50 -9.12
CA THR A 172 -5.93 4.39 -8.80
C THR A 172 -7.18 4.35 -9.70
N GLY A 173 -7.20 5.08 -10.81
CA GLY A 173 -8.30 5.10 -11.77
C GLY A 173 -8.33 3.87 -12.69
N ALA A 174 -9.05 3.99 -13.82
CA ALA A 174 -9.14 2.92 -14.81
C ALA A 174 -7.77 2.59 -15.42
N VAL A 175 -7.56 1.30 -15.74
CA VAL A 175 -6.33 0.82 -16.38
C VAL A 175 -6.15 1.50 -17.74
N ARG A 176 -5.11 2.32 -17.85
CA ARG A 176 -4.79 3.06 -19.06
C ARG A 176 -3.35 3.54 -19.01
N SER A 177 -2.77 3.78 -20.18
CA SER A 177 -1.46 4.41 -20.28
C SER A 177 -1.46 5.56 -21.28
N TRP A 178 -0.66 6.58 -21.00
CA TRP A 178 -0.48 7.73 -21.87
C TRP A 178 0.95 8.28 -21.76
N GLY A 179 1.31 9.21 -22.65
CA GLY A 179 2.61 9.85 -22.59
C GLY A 179 2.60 11.24 -23.22
N ALA A 180 3.60 12.03 -22.82
CA ALA A 180 3.86 13.39 -23.31
C ALA A 180 5.36 13.61 -23.58
#